data_AF-A0A6L4ZNQ9-F1
#
_entry.id   AF-A0A6L4ZNQ9-F1
#
_cell.length_a   1.000
_cell.length_b   1.000
_cell.length_c   1.000
_cell.angle_alpha   90.00
_cell.angle_beta   90.00
_cell.angle_gamma   90.00
#
_symmetry.space_group_name_H-M   'P 1'
#
loop_
_entity.id
_entity.type
_entity.pdbx_description
1 polymer ?
#
loop_
_entity_poly.entity_id
_entity_poly.type
_entity_poly.pdbx_seq_one_letter_code
_entity_poly.pdbx_strand_id
1 'polypeptide(L)'
;MPHVQKTLSLPRSKYTSLLLISVILSITITTITVYPNPKSVTNPITTSQNSVANNSSDKGELLLGKAIEQELVGDGAHSYTLKLEANQYLNLVVEQKGIDIVATVFSPSGEKVYEVDSPNGTEGPEPIYLISQSSGNYRLEVRSLEKGAKAGKYEAKLVELRASKPTDTDRVAAFKALG
;
A
#
# COMPACT_ATOMS: atom_id res chain seq x y z
N MET A 1 -17.61 -50.29 34.60
CA MET A 1 -17.26 -48.86 34.51
C MET A 1 -16.76 -48.59 33.09
N PRO A 2 -17.52 -47.92 32.21
CA PRO A 2 -17.09 -47.67 30.84
C PRO A 2 -16.36 -46.32 30.72
N HIS A 3 -15.21 -46.35 30.06
CA HIS A 3 -14.43 -45.17 29.67
C HIS A 3 -15.18 -44.37 28.59
N VAL A 4 -15.59 -43.14 28.90
CA VAL A 4 -16.12 -42.20 27.92
C VAL A 4 -14.95 -41.48 27.26
N GLN A 5 -14.67 -41.79 25.99
CA GLN A 5 -13.77 -40.98 25.17
C GLN A 5 -14.52 -39.72 24.73
N LYS A 6 -14.04 -38.55 25.17
CA LYS A 6 -14.55 -37.24 24.76
C LYS A 6 -14.05 -36.93 23.35
N THR A 7 -14.89 -37.14 22.36
CA THR A 7 -14.62 -36.73 20.97
C THR A 7 -14.66 -35.20 20.90
N LEU A 8 -13.50 -34.58 20.66
CA LEU A 8 -13.40 -33.14 20.47
C LEU A 8 -13.78 -32.82 19.02
N SER A 9 -15.07 -32.58 18.76
CA SER A 9 -15.55 -32.10 17.47
C SER A 9 -15.23 -30.62 17.30
N LEU A 10 -14.22 -30.30 16.49
CA LEU A 10 -13.98 -28.93 16.02
C LEU A 10 -15.10 -28.54 15.03
N PRO A 11 -15.74 -27.37 15.17
CA PRO A 11 -16.74 -26.92 14.20
C PRO A 11 -16.08 -26.65 12.85
N ARG A 12 -16.64 -27.24 11.78
CA ARG A 12 -16.31 -26.92 10.39
C ARG A 12 -16.83 -25.51 10.06
N SER A 13 -15.99 -24.50 10.29
CA SER A 13 -16.27 -23.14 9.82
C SER A 13 -16.09 -23.06 8.30
N LYS A 14 -17.12 -22.52 7.63
CA LYS A 14 -17.24 -22.41 6.17
C LYS A 14 -16.37 -21.26 5.67
N TYR A 15 -15.07 -21.49 5.51
CA TYR A 15 -14.18 -20.56 4.81
C TYR A 15 -14.15 -20.94 3.33
N THR A 16 -15.10 -20.42 2.56
CA THR A 16 -14.99 -20.33 1.10
C THR A 16 -14.74 -18.88 0.74
N SER A 17 -13.56 -18.35 1.09
CA SER A 17 -13.07 -17.11 0.47
C SER A 17 -12.23 -17.50 -0.73
N LEU A 18 -12.75 -17.19 -1.90
CA LEU A 18 -12.13 -17.41 -3.20
C LEU A 18 -11.00 -16.39 -3.34
N LEU A 19 -9.75 -16.85 -3.24
CA LEU A 19 -8.56 -16.05 -3.54
C LEU A 19 -8.55 -15.70 -5.03
N LEU A 20 -8.92 -14.47 -5.40
CA LEU A 20 -8.65 -13.92 -6.72
C LEU A 20 -7.27 -13.27 -6.71
N ILE A 21 -6.24 -14.09 -6.86
CA ILE A 21 -4.87 -13.62 -7.13
C ILE A 21 -4.86 -13.08 -8.57
N SER A 22 -5.01 -11.77 -8.76
CA SER A 22 -4.78 -11.15 -10.07
C SER A 22 -3.33 -10.69 -10.19
N VAL A 23 -2.43 -11.62 -10.56
CA VAL A 23 -1.10 -11.28 -11.08
C VAL A 23 -1.27 -10.91 -12.54
N ILE A 24 -1.19 -9.61 -12.86
CA ILE A 24 -1.04 -9.18 -14.26
C ILE A 24 0.45 -8.97 -14.52
N LEU A 25 1.07 -10.02 -15.06
CA LEU A 25 2.39 -9.96 -15.68
C LEU A 25 2.21 -9.43 -17.12
N SER A 26 2.77 -8.26 -17.41
CA SER A 26 2.91 -7.78 -18.79
C SER A 26 4.35 -7.35 -19.02
N ILE A 27 5.18 -8.29 -19.47
CA ILE A 27 6.47 -7.99 -20.10
C ILE A 27 6.28 -8.10 -21.61
N THR A 28 6.55 -7.02 -22.34
CA THR A 28 7.26 -7.10 -23.63
C THR A 28 8.09 -5.84 -23.84
N ILE A 29 9.38 -6.05 -24.15
CA ILE A 29 10.38 -5.04 -24.44
C ILE A 29 10.29 -4.66 -25.94
N THR A 30 10.36 -3.37 -26.25
CA THR A 30 10.91 -2.92 -27.55
C THR A 30 11.74 -1.67 -27.32
N THR A 31 13.04 -1.77 -27.58
CA THR A 31 13.97 -0.64 -27.59
C THR A 31 13.67 0.25 -28.80
N ILE A 32 13.35 1.52 -28.58
CA ILE A 32 13.35 2.53 -29.65
C ILE A 32 14.43 3.55 -29.33
N THR A 33 15.53 3.49 -30.09
CA THR A 33 16.51 4.58 -30.18
C THR A 33 15.91 5.68 -31.04
N VAL A 34 15.48 6.81 -30.44
CA VAL A 34 15.13 8.03 -31.18
C VAL A 34 16.22 9.07 -30.94
N TYR A 35 16.88 9.48 -32.02
CA TYR A 35 17.86 10.56 -32.04
C TYR A 35 17.17 11.93 -31.84
N PRO A 36 17.79 12.88 -31.12
CA PRO A 36 17.22 14.21 -30.94
C PRO A 36 17.33 15.07 -32.21
N ASN A 37 16.24 15.69 -32.64
CA ASN A 37 16.23 16.70 -33.70
C ASN A 37 16.30 18.13 -33.09
N PRO A 38 17.27 18.99 -33.47
CA PRO A 38 17.37 20.34 -32.92
C PRO A 38 16.50 21.38 -33.66
N LYS A 39 15.67 22.06 -32.86
CA LYS A 39 15.18 23.46 -32.92
C LYS A 39 14.49 24.00 -34.19
N SER A 40 13.24 24.45 -33.99
CA SER A 40 12.68 25.78 -34.39
C SER A 40 11.29 25.94 -33.72
N VAL A 41 11.18 26.59 -32.56
CA VAL A 41 10.73 28.00 -32.32
C VAL A 41 9.30 28.31 -32.83
N THR A 42 8.33 28.43 -31.90
CA THR A 42 7.40 29.59 -31.69
C THR A 42 6.12 29.19 -30.90
N ASN A 43 6.07 29.58 -29.60
CA ASN A 43 4.97 30.11 -28.74
C ASN A 43 3.53 29.52 -28.68
N PRO A 44 2.80 29.77 -27.56
CA PRO A 44 2.58 28.87 -26.44
C PRO A 44 1.23 28.14 -26.56
N ILE A 45 1.25 26.81 -26.66
CA ILE A 45 0.07 26.03 -26.31
C ILE A 45 0.27 25.61 -24.86
N THR A 46 -0.48 26.26 -23.98
CA THR A 46 -0.81 25.73 -22.66
C THR A 46 -1.53 24.41 -22.87
N THR A 47 -0.76 23.35 -23.13
CA THR A 47 -1.26 21.99 -23.17
C THR A 47 -1.39 21.60 -21.70
N SER A 48 -2.62 21.70 -21.22
CA SER A 48 -3.12 21.03 -20.02
C SER A 48 -2.37 19.73 -19.81
N GLN A 49 -1.59 19.67 -18.73
CA GLN A 49 -0.92 18.44 -18.36
C GLN A 49 -1.96 17.35 -18.20
N ASN A 50 -1.82 16.33 -19.03
CA ASN A 50 -2.46 15.03 -18.99
C ASN A 50 -2.93 14.65 -17.57
N SER A 51 -4.21 14.88 -17.32
CA SER A 51 -4.93 14.31 -16.18
C SER A 51 -5.29 12.88 -16.52
N VAL A 52 -4.33 11.96 -16.41
CA VAL A 52 -4.64 10.52 -16.40
C VAL A 52 -4.84 10.14 -14.93
N ALA A 53 -6.11 10.20 -14.50
CA ALA A 53 -6.67 9.60 -13.29
C ALA A 53 -5.87 9.76 -11.98
N ASN A 54 -5.84 10.97 -11.40
CA ASN A 54 -5.41 11.16 -10.01
C ASN A 54 -6.60 11.54 -9.14
N ASN A 55 -7.42 10.54 -8.77
CA ASN A 55 -8.36 10.68 -7.65
C ASN A 55 -7.65 10.59 -6.28
N SER A 56 -6.32 10.78 -6.25
CA SER A 56 -5.50 10.79 -5.05
C SER A 56 -5.39 12.20 -4.47
N SER A 57 -5.95 12.41 -3.28
CA SER A 57 -5.77 13.67 -2.51
C SER A 57 -4.52 13.58 -1.64
N ASP A 58 -3.60 14.54 -1.79
CA ASP A 58 -2.43 14.67 -0.92
C ASP A 58 -2.85 15.11 0.48
N LYS A 59 -2.45 14.34 1.50
CA LYS A 59 -2.73 14.55 2.92
C LYS A 59 -1.49 15.00 3.71
N GLY A 60 -0.37 15.25 3.04
CA GLY A 60 0.86 15.74 3.64
C GLY A 60 1.72 14.65 4.26
N GLU A 61 2.52 15.01 5.25
CA GLU A 61 3.50 14.10 5.87
C GLU A 61 2.88 13.27 7.00
N LEU A 62 3.14 11.97 6.98
CA LEU A 62 2.79 11.08 8.10
C LEU A 62 3.96 11.03 9.10
N LEU A 63 3.71 11.56 10.31
CA LEU A 63 4.73 11.71 11.34
C LEU A 63 4.73 10.53 12.33
N LEU A 64 5.91 10.19 12.84
CA LEU A 64 6.09 9.11 13.83
C LEU A 64 5.19 9.32 15.05
N GLY A 65 4.46 8.25 15.42
CA GLY A 65 3.58 8.20 16.58
C GLY A 65 2.25 8.93 16.42
N LYS A 66 2.06 9.74 15.38
CA LYS A 66 0.82 10.50 15.14
C LYS A 66 -0.11 9.68 14.24
N ALA A 67 -1.25 9.28 14.81
CA ALA A 67 -2.34 8.67 14.05
C ALA A 67 -3.14 9.76 13.33
N ILE A 68 -3.54 9.48 12.09
CA ILE A 68 -4.42 10.34 11.30
C ILE A 68 -5.60 9.50 10.82
N GLU A 69 -6.80 9.87 11.24
CA GLU A 69 -8.04 9.30 10.72
C GLU A 69 -8.52 10.14 9.53
N GLN A 70 -8.96 9.48 8.46
CA GLN A 70 -9.57 10.12 7.29
C GLN A 70 -10.81 9.34 6.85
N GLU A 71 -11.79 10.07 6.32
CA GLU A 71 -12.89 9.48 5.56
C GLU A 71 -12.43 9.19 4.13
N LEU A 72 -12.83 8.05 3.59
CA LEU A 72 -12.55 7.64 2.21
C LEU A 72 -13.86 7.18 1.56
N VAL A 73 -14.06 7.63 0.33
CA VAL A 73 -15.19 7.23 -0.52
C VAL A 73 -14.75 6.17 -1.53
N GLY A 74 -15.71 5.42 -2.09
CA GLY A 74 -15.45 4.53 -3.22
C GLY A 74 -14.75 5.27 -4.38
N ASP A 75 -13.82 4.57 -5.05
CA ASP A 75 -12.93 5.14 -6.07
C ASP A 75 -12.00 6.28 -5.59
N GLY A 76 -12.00 6.58 -4.28
CA GLY A 76 -11.13 7.55 -3.66
C GLY A 76 -9.74 6.98 -3.39
N ALA A 77 -8.74 7.86 -3.42
CA ALA A 77 -7.41 7.58 -2.93
C ALA A 77 -6.86 8.78 -2.14
N HIS A 78 -5.98 8.51 -1.20
CA HIS A 78 -5.22 9.51 -0.46
C HIS A 78 -3.74 9.18 -0.53
N SER A 79 -2.89 10.21 -0.52
CA SER A 79 -1.43 10.04 -0.51
C SER A 79 -0.80 10.76 0.67
N TYR A 80 0.25 10.15 1.24
CA TYR A 80 1.05 10.70 2.32
C TYR A 80 2.54 10.61 1.98
N THR A 81 3.30 11.60 2.43
CA THR A 81 4.76 11.59 2.36
C THR A 81 5.34 10.90 3.60
N LEU A 82 6.28 9.99 3.37
CA LEU A 82 7.13 9.36 4.38
C LEU A 82 8.58 9.78 4.12
N LYS A 83 9.17 10.58 5.01
CA LYS A 83 10.58 10.98 4.91
C LYS A 83 11.45 9.90 5.53
N LEU A 84 12.17 9.15 4.70
CA LEU A 84 13.01 8.05 5.14
C LEU A 84 14.47 8.32 4.78
N GLU A 85 15.39 7.92 5.66
CA GLU A 85 16.80 7.77 5.33
C GLU A 85 17.06 6.34 4.85
N ALA A 86 18.14 6.10 4.09
CA ALA A 86 18.55 4.76 3.71
C ALA A 86 18.81 3.87 4.94
N ASN A 87 18.48 2.58 4.83
CA ASN A 87 18.62 1.57 5.89
C ASN A 87 17.79 1.84 7.16
N GLN A 88 16.69 2.58 7.06
CA GLN A 88 15.71 2.70 8.13
C GLN A 88 14.65 1.62 8.04
N TYR A 89 14.30 1.06 9.19
CA TYR A 89 13.15 0.21 9.37
C TYR A 89 11.91 1.06 9.70
N LEU A 90 10.82 0.73 9.00
CA LEU A 90 9.49 1.29 9.09
C LEU A 90 8.52 0.21 9.59
N ASN A 91 7.72 0.55 10.59
CA ASN A 91 6.45 -0.12 10.90
C ASN A 91 5.33 0.91 10.77
N LEU A 92 4.48 0.72 9.77
CA LEU A 92 3.30 1.53 9.48
C LEU A 92 2.08 0.64 9.54
N VAL A 93 1.00 1.13 10.14
CA VAL A 93 -0.29 0.43 10.17
C VAL A 93 -1.36 1.33 9.57
N VAL A 94 -2.15 0.79 8.65
CA VAL A 94 -3.39 1.41 8.16
C VAL A 94 -4.56 0.57 8.68
N GLU A 95 -5.30 1.10 9.64
CA GLU A 95 -6.48 0.44 10.22
C GLU A 95 -7.71 0.78 9.39
N GLN A 96 -8.38 -0.23 8.85
CA GLN A 96 -9.65 -0.11 8.15
C GLN A 96 -10.78 0.08 9.13
N LYS A 97 -11.68 1.02 8.85
CA LYS A 97 -12.83 1.37 9.68
C LYS A 97 -14.07 1.60 8.81
N GLY A 98 -14.64 0.51 8.32
CA GLY A 98 -15.89 0.50 7.55
C GLY A 98 -15.73 0.74 6.05
N ILE A 99 -14.51 0.59 5.51
CA ILE A 99 -14.22 0.56 4.07
C ILE A 99 -13.02 -0.36 3.80
N ASP A 100 -13.08 -1.10 2.70
CA ASP A 100 -12.04 -2.01 2.24
C ASP A 100 -10.99 -1.22 1.43
N ILE A 101 -9.72 -1.32 1.80
CA ILE A 101 -8.62 -0.50 1.27
C ILE A 101 -7.45 -1.34 0.80
N VAL A 102 -6.71 -0.77 -0.15
CA VAL A 102 -5.36 -1.21 -0.49
C VAL A 102 -4.38 -0.13 -0.09
N ALA A 103 -3.31 -0.52 0.61
CA ALA A 103 -2.22 0.38 0.98
C ALA A 103 -0.95 0.05 0.19
N THR A 104 -0.44 1.02 -0.55
CA THR A 104 0.71 0.86 -1.45
C THR A 104 1.81 1.85 -1.07
N VAL A 105 3.05 1.40 -0.98
CA VAL A 105 4.22 2.28 -0.77
C VAL A 105 5.03 2.38 -2.06
N PHE A 106 5.36 3.62 -2.44
CA PHE A 106 6.24 3.94 -3.55
C PHE A 106 7.55 4.53 -3.06
N SER A 107 8.65 4.20 -3.76
CA SER A 107 9.98 4.76 -3.54
C SER A 107 10.07 6.22 -3.98
N PRO A 108 11.18 6.92 -3.65
CA PRO A 108 11.46 8.26 -4.17
C PRO A 108 11.57 8.32 -5.70
N SER A 109 11.85 7.19 -6.37
CA SER A 109 11.86 7.09 -7.84
C SER A 109 10.47 6.83 -8.44
N GLY A 110 9.44 6.65 -7.62
CA GLY A 110 8.08 6.33 -8.04
C GLY A 110 7.81 4.85 -8.28
N GLU A 111 8.75 3.97 -7.93
CA GLU A 111 8.57 2.52 -8.05
C GLU A 111 7.74 1.97 -6.88
N LYS A 112 6.79 1.06 -7.16
CA LYS A 112 6.04 0.36 -6.11
C LYS A 112 6.98 -0.59 -5.36
N VAL A 113 7.17 -0.36 -4.06
CA VAL A 113 8.07 -1.18 -3.21
C VAL A 113 7.33 -2.12 -2.26
N TYR A 114 6.06 -1.84 -1.99
CA TYR A 114 5.18 -2.66 -1.14
C TYR A 114 3.71 -2.40 -1.46
N GLU A 115 2.87 -3.41 -1.31
CA GLU A 115 1.41 -3.33 -1.44
C GLU A 115 0.80 -4.36 -0.49
N VAL A 116 -0.28 -3.99 0.19
CA VAL A 116 -1.00 -4.87 1.11
C VAL A 116 -2.49 -4.60 1.04
N ASP A 117 -3.24 -5.69 1.12
CA ASP A 117 -4.69 -5.83 1.08
C ASP A 117 -5.01 -7.15 1.80
N SER A 118 -5.30 -7.08 3.10
CA SER A 118 -5.50 -8.27 3.93
C SER A 118 -6.94 -8.79 3.78
N PRO A 119 -7.20 -10.09 3.98
CA PRO A 119 -8.55 -10.68 3.86
C PRO A 119 -9.42 -10.40 5.11
N ASN A 120 -9.30 -9.22 5.71
CA ASN A 120 -10.07 -8.74 6.85
C ASN A 120 -11.33 -7.94 6.40
N GLY A 121 -11.45 -7.65 5.09
CA GLY A 121 -12.59 -6.93 4.52
C GLY A 121 -12.55 -5.45 4.90
N THR A 122 -13.64 -4.92 5.47
CA THR A 122 -13.76 -3.47 5.74
C THR A 122 -13.24 -3.02 7.11
N GLU A 123 -12.72 -3.95 7.92
CA GLU A 123 -12.30 -3.69 9.31
C GLU A 123 -11.00 -4.45 9.60
N GLY A 124 -10.05 -3.79 10.25
CA GLY A 124 -8.81 -4.42 10.69
C GLY A 124 -7.53 -3.79 10.13
N PRO A 125 -6.36 -4.23 10.62
CA PRO A 125 -5.09 -3.61 10.29
C PRO A 125 -4.50 -4.13 8.97
N GLU A 126 -3.92 -3.21 8.21
CA GLU A 126 -3.00 -3.44 7.10
C GLU A 126 -1.57 -3.05 7.52
N PRO A 127 -0.76 -4.01 8.02
CA PRO A 127 0.60 -3.72 8.47
C PRO A 127 1.57 -3.63 7.29
N ILE A 128 2.43 -2.61 7.33
CA ILE A 128 3.49 -2.36 6.36
C ILE A 128 4.82 -2.35 7.09
N TYR A 129 5.67 -3.30 6.72
CA TYR A 129 7.06 -3.38 7.18
C TYR A 129 8.02 -3.18 6.02
N LEU A 130 8.91 -2.21 6.15
CA LEU A 130 9.86 -1.87 5.09
C LEU A 130 11.23 -1.55 5.68
N ILE A 131 12.28 -1.93 4.95
CA ILE A 131 13.60 -1.34 5.10
C ILE A 131 13.84 -0.46 3.86
N SER A 132 14.05 0.84 4.07
CA SER A 132 14.30 1.78 2.97
C SER A 132 15.66 1.51 2.31
N GLN A 133 15.66 1.42 0.98
CA GLN A 133 16.88 1.19 0.20
C GLN A 133 17.66 2.49 -0.06
N SER A 134 16.96 3.61 -0.16
CA SER A 134 17.53 4.93 -0.42
C SER A 134 16.91 5.97 0.50
N SER A 135 17.62 7.06 0.72
CA SER A 135 17.05 8.22 1.40
C SER A 135 16.12 8.99 0.45
N GLY A 136 15.00 9.48 0.96
CA GLY A 136 14.11 10.35 0.21
C GLY A 136 12.66 10.30 0.68
N ASN A 137 11.81 10.92 -0.13
CA ASN A 137 10.37 10.97 0.09
C ASN A 137 9.72 9.74 -0.52
N TYR A 138 9.36 8.79 0.32
CA TYR A 138 8.48 7.68 -0.05
C TYR A 138 7.03 8.17 -0.02
N ARG A 139 6.16 7.56 -0.83
CA ARG A 139 4.73 7.86 -0.86
C ARG A 139 3.93 6.66 -0.39
N LEU A 140 3.15 6.84 0.67
CA LEU A 140 2.06 5.92 1.00
C LEU A 140 0.81 6.35 0.23
N GLU A 141 0.22 5.45 -0.53
CA GLU A 141 -1.11 5.62 -1.10
C GLU A 141 -2.08 4.69 -0.39
N VAL A 142 -3.24 5.21 -0.01
CA VAL A 142 -4.37 4.46 0.55
C VAL A 142 -5.54 4.66 -0.39
N ARG A 143 -6.04 3.59 -1.00
CA ARG A 143 -7.15 3.65 -1.96
C ARG A 143 -8.26 2.69 -1.58
N SER A 144 -9.49 3.00 -1.98
CA SER A 144 -10.59 2.04 -1.92
C SER A 144 -10.26 0.82 -2.78
N LEU A 145 -10.49 -0.40 -2.25
CA LEU A 145 -10.38 -1.63 -3.03
C LEU A 145 -11.51 -1.70 -4.07
N GLU A 146 -12.74 -1.45 -3.62
CA GLU A 146 -13.94 -1.54 -4.43
C GLU A 146 -14.32 -0.19 -5.07
N LYS A 147 -14.83 -0.26 -6.30
CA LYS A 147 -15.43 0.90 -6.98
C LYS A 147 -16.83 1.17 -6.45
N GLY A 148 -17.17 2.43 -6.23
CA GLY A 148 -18.48 2.82 -5.69
C GLY A 148 -18.78 2.28 -4.29
N ALA A 149 -17.74 1.87 -3.54
CA ALA A 149 -17.88 1.47 -2.14
C ALA A 149 -18.60 2.54 -1.33
N LYS A 150 -19.37 2.11 -0.32
CA LYS A 150 -19.90 3.03 0.67
C LYS A 150 -18.73 3.75 1.35
N ALA A 151 -18.90 5.05 1.61
CA ALA A 151 -17.92 5.80 2.39
C ALA A 151 -17.69 5.15 3.76
N GLY A 152 -16.43 5.07 4.13
CA GLY A 152 -15.96 4.62 5.44
C GLY A 152 -14.74 5.43 5.84
N LYS A 153 -13.99 4.92 6.82
CA LYS A 153 -12.81 5.58 7.32
C LYS A 153 -11.62 4.63 7.35
N TYR A 154 -10.45 5.21 7.52
CA TYR A 154 -9.28 4.48 7.96
C TYR A 154 -8.44 5.37 8.88
N GLU A 155 -7.55 4.73 9.64
CA GLU A 155 -6.54 5.41 10.44
C GLU A 155 -5.14 4.97 10.00
N ALA A 156 -4.30 5.91 9.57
CA ALA A 156 -2.90 5.64 9.26
C ALA A 156 -1.99 6.07 10.41
N LYS A 157 -1.04 5.22 10.79
CA LYS A 157 -0.08 5.51 11.86
C LYS A 157 1.30 4.96 11.55
N LEU A 158 2.29 5.84 11.52
CA LEU A 158 3.70 5.48 11.56
C LEU A 158 4.07 5.07 12.99
N VAL A 159 4.13 3.76 13.26
CA VAL A 159 4.33 3.20 14.61
C VAL A 159 5.80 3.22 15.00
N GLU A 160 6.69 2.82 14.09
CA GLU A 160 8.13 2.74 14.35
C GLU A 160 8.90 3.28 13.15
N LEU A 161 9.90 4.13 13.43
CA LEU A 161 10.87 4.62 12.45
C LEU A 161 12.23 4.71 13.13
N ARG A 162 13.17 3.89 12.69
CA ARG A 162 14.52 3.82 13.28
C ARG A 162 15.52 3.20 12.31
N ALA A 163 16.81 3.22 12.64
CA ALA A 163 17.79 2.38 11.94
C ALA A 163 17.36 0.90 11.95
N SER A 164 17.57 0.22 10.83
CA SER A 164 17.32 -1.22 10.70
C SER A 164 18.28 -2.03 11.57
N LYS A 165 17.79 -3.19 12.01
CA LYS A 165 18.50 -4.21 12.76
C LYS A 165 18.49 -5.50 11.95
N PRO A 166 19.44 -6.43 12.17
CA PRO A 166 19.45 -7.71 11.45
C PRO A 166 18.13 -8.49 11.50
N THR A 167 17.42 -8.44 12.63
CA THR A 167 16.12 -9.12 12.83
C THR A 167 14.97 -8.50 12.02
N ASP A 168 15.11 -7.28 11.52
CA ASP A 168 14.04 -6.63 10.75
C ASP A 168 13.89 -7.24 9.37
N THR A 169 14.99 -7.74 8.79
CA THR A 169 14.98 -8.41 7.47
C THR A 169 14.04 -9.61 7.50
N ASP A 170 14.07 -10.42 8.56
CA ASP A 170 13.20 -11.58 8.71
C ASP A 170 11.73 -11.18 8.81
N ARG A 171 11.43 -10.11 9.56
CA ARG A 171 10.07 -9.59 9.69
C ARG A 171 9.55 -9.06 8.36
N VAL A 172 10.36 -8.27 7.64
CA VAL A 172 9.98 -7.75 6.32
C VAL A 172 9.77 -8.89 5.33
N ALA A 173 10.66 -9.88 5.31
CA ALA A 173 10.53 -11.05 4.44
C ALA A 173 9.28 -11.88 4.75
N ALA A 174 8.98 -12.10 6.04
CA ALA A 174 7.80 -12.84 6.47
C ALA A 174 6.51 -12.16 5.99
N PHE A 175 6.37 -10.84 6.16
CA PHE A 175 5.17 -10.13 5.74
C PHE A 175 5.09 -9.91 4.22
N LYS A 176 6.22 -9.78 3.52
CA LYS A 176 6.24 -9.79 2.05
C LYS A 176 5.79 -11.13 1.45
N ALA A 177 5.92 -12.24 2.17
CA ALA A 177 5.49 -13.56 1.71
C ALA A 177 4.01 -13.87 1.99
N LEU A 178 3.33 -13.00 2.76
CA LEU A 178 1.91 -13.16 3.13
C LEU A 178 0.95 -12.39 2.24
N GLY A 179 1.44 -11.40 1.48
CA GLY A 179 0.70 -10.71 0.42
C GLY A 179 1.06 -11.27 -0.95
#